data_AF-A0A7K4AB93-F1
#
_entry.id   AF-A0A7K4AB93-F1
#
_cell.length_a   1.000
_cell.length_b   1.000
_cell.length_c   1.000
_cell.angle_alpha   90.00
_cell.angle_beta   90.00
_cell.angle_gamma   90.00
#
_symmetry.space_group_name_H-M   'P 1'
#
loop_
_entity.id
_entity.type
_entity.pdbx_description
1 polymer ?
#
loop_
_entity_poly.entity_id
_entity_poly.type
_entity_poly.pdbx_seq_one_letter_code
_entity_poly.pdbx_strand_id
1 'polypeptide(L)'
;MTEGRDFYRGFIKGYEEGLNRAWDELIGLTTRGYSPREIQVLARSKRQSIPKLLRERKARVRDEAGVDLFGNTSTATKSRVTPGRAFLIESGMPVAVGVFNDLLESGYEGLVISRKYPGDIKEYFLGEPQMMWLTRQEGGRDVGYSCLSPSTQGIISSVAIKFMEEGDHRVVMFEGVDYILLQSGDFQSVARFLHGLIDHAISTRSVLLIPINPSAFEERDLRRLENIAYVLSA
;
A
#
# COMPACT_ATOMS: atom_id res chain seq x y z
N MET A 1 27.00 5.99 16.01
CA MET A 1 26.75 7.10 15.04
C MET A 1 27.29 6.81 13.62
N THR A 2 28.05 5.74 13.40
CA THR A 2 28.71 5.42 12.12
C THR A 2 27.81 4.63 11.14
N GLU A 3 27.01 3.69 11.64
CA GLU A 3 26.16 2.81 10.80
C GLU A 3 25.12 3.56 9.95
N GLY A 4 24.52 4.64 10.47
CA GLY A 4 23.57 5.45 9.70
C GLY A 4 24.21 6.15 8.51
N ARG A 5 25.46 6.61 8.63
CA ARG A 5 26.15 7.32 7.54
C ARG A 5 26.52 6.39 6.39
N ASP A 6 26.91 5.15 6.70
CA ASP A 6 27.27 4.17 5.69
C ASP A 6 26.05 3.66 4.92
N PHE A 7 24.90 3.52 5.61
CA PHE A 7 23.61 3.26 4.96
C PHE A 7 23.24 4.35 3.95
N TYR A 8 23.24 5.63 4.37
CA TYR A 8 22.88 6.73 3.47
C TYR A 8 23.87 6.88 2.31
N ARG A 9 25.17 6.63 2.51
CA ARG A 9 26.16 6.59 1.42
C ARG A 9 25.86 5.48 0.41
N GLY A 10 25.53 4.28 0.88
CA GLY A 10 25.14 3.16 0.02
C GLY A 10 23.86 3.45 -0.76
N PHE A 11 22.86 4.04 -0.10
CA PHE A 11 21.60 4.44 -0.74
C PHE A 11 21.80 5.48 -1.86
N ILE A 12 22.54 6.55 -1.59
CA ILE A 12 22.80 7.62 -2.57
C ILE A 12 23.59 7.07 -3.76
N LYS A 13 24.61 6.24 -3.51
CA LYS A 13 25.39 5.61 -4.59
C LYS A 13 24.53 4.68 -5.45
N GLY A 14 23.69 3.85 -4.85
CA GLY A 14 22.81 2.94 -5.59
C GLY A 14 21.73 3.67 -6.40
N TYR A 15 21.23 4.80 -5.88
CA TYR A 15 20.31 5.68 -6.59
C TYR A 15 20.97 6.33 -7.81
N GLU A 16 22.19 6.88 -7.63
CA GLU A 16 23.00 7.45 -8.71
C GLU A 16 23.30 6.44 -9.82
N GLU A 17 23.74 5.23 -9.46
CA GLU A 17 23.98 4.13 -10.43
C GLU A 17 22.71 3.76 -11.21
N GLY A 18 21.55 3.76 -10.54
CA GLY A 18 20.27 3.47 -11.17
C GLY A 18 19.84 4.54 -12.18
N LEU A 19 20.02 5.81 -11.84
CA LEU A 19 19.74 6.93 -12.74
C LEU A 19 20.66 6.91 -13.96
N ASN A 20 21.97 6.78 -13.74
CA ASN A 20 22.95 6.74 -14.84
C ASN A 20 22.64 5.59 -15.81
N ARG A 21 22.37 4.38 -15.29
CA ARG A 21 21.98 3.24 -16.13
C ARG A 21 20.72 3.52 -16.95
N ALA A 22 19.70 4.14 -16.36
CA ALA A 22 18.46 4.46 -17.08
C ALA A 22 18.70 5.45 -18.23
N TRP A 23 19.55 6.45 -17.99
CA TRP A 23 19.94 7.43 -19.01
C TRP A 23 20.82 6.81 -20.11
N ASP A 24 21.79 5.98 -19.75
CA ASP A 24 22.64 5.25 -20.70
C ASP A 24 21.81 4.34 -21.62
N GLU A 25 20.81 3.66 -21.07
CA GLU A 25 19.89 2.84 -21.87
C GLU A 25 19.06 3.69 -22.83
N LEU A 26 18.53 4.83 -22.38
CA LEU A 26 17.79 5.75 -23.24
C LEU A 26 18.67 6.32 -24.36
N ILE A 27 19.89 6.75 -24.02
CA ILE A 27 20.89 7.21 -25.00
C ILE A 27 21.21 6.08 -25.99
N GLY A 28 21.40 4.86 -25.50
CA GLY A 28 21.61 3.66 -26.31
C GLY A 28 20.46 3.37 -27.27
N LEU A 29 19.21 3.64 -26.87
CA LEU A 29 18.06 3.53 -27.77
C LEU A 29 18.04 4.66 -28.81
N THR A 30 18.35 5.90 -28.42
CA THR A 30 18.37 7.02 -29.38
C THR A 30 19.48 6.90 -30.43
N THR A 31 20.61 6.30 -30.09
CA THR A 31 21.77 6.13 -31.00
C THR A 31 21.58 4.99 -32.01
N ARG A 32 20.65 4.06 -31.77
CA ARG A 32 20.36 2.92 -32.66
C ARG A 32 19.33 3.23 -33.74
N GLY A 33 18.90 4.49 -33.88
CA GLY A 33 17.99 4.93 -34.93
C GLY A 33 16.51 4.59 -34.69
N TYR A 34 16.13 4.21 -33.47
CA TYR A 34 14.72 4.00 -33.13
C TYR A 34 13.93 5.31 -33.23
N SER A 35 12.71 5.23 -33.75
CA SER A 35 11.78 6.36 -33.77
C SER A 35 11.38 6.76 -32.34
N PRO A 36 10.96 8.02 -32.11
CA PRO A 36 10.46 8.45 -30.80
C PRO A 36 9.35 7.56 -30.23
N ARG A 37 8.52 6.96 -31.09
CA ARG A 37 7.44 6.06 -30.69
C ARG A 37 7.96 4.70 -30.23
N GLU A 38 8.93 4.13 -30.92
CA GLU A 38 9.56 2.86 -30.52
C GLU A 38 10.30 3.01 -29.20
N ILE A 39 11.03 4.11 -29.01
CA ILE A 39 11.70 4.43 -27.74
C ILE A 39 10.67 4.51 -26.61
N GLN A 40 9.51 5.15 -26.84
CA GLN A 40 8.45 5.25 -25.84
C GLN A 40 7.88 3.87 -25.45
N VAL A 41 7.69 2.97 -26.42
CA VAL A 41 7.21 1.60 -26.16
C VAL A 41 8.24 0.80 -25.36
N LEU A 42 9.51 0.86 -25.76
CA LEU A 42 10.61 0.17 -25.07
C LEU A 42 10.81 0.69 -23.64
N ALA A 43 10.74 2.00 -23.42
CA ALA A 43 10.82 2.60 -22.10
C ALA A 43 9.65 2.16 -21.19
N ARG A 44 8.42 2.08 -21.73
CA ARG A 44 7.25 1.59 -20.98
C ARG A 44 7.39 0.12 -20.60
N SER A 45 7.83 -0.72 -21.53
CA SER A 45 8.07 -2.15 -21.28
C SER A 45 9.17 -2.36 -20.24
N LYS A 46 10.28 -1.63 -20.34
CA LYS A 46 11.35 -1.66 -19.33
C LYS A 46 10.84 -1.22 -17.95
N ARG A 47 10.03 -0.16 -17.88
CA ARG A 47 9.44 0.29 -16.61
C ARG A 47 8.56 -0.78 -15.96
N GLN A 48 7.81 -1.54 -16.74
CA GLN A 48 7.00 -2.67 -16.23
C GLN A 48 7.86 -3.83 -15.72
N SER A 49 9.10 -3.98 -16.21
CA SER A 49 10.02 -5.02 -15.77
C SER A 49 10.77 -4.70 -14.46
N ILE A 50 10.69 -3.45 -13.98
CA ILE A 50 11.41 -2.99 -12.77
C ILE A 50 11.12 -3.88 -11.54
N PRO A 51 9.88 -4.27 -11.21
CA PRO A 51 9.61 -5.15 -10.07
C PRO A 51 10.35 -6.48 -10.15
N LYS A 52 10.40 -7.09 -11.34
CA LYS A 52 11.14 -8.34 -11.59
C LYS A 52 12.64 -8.14 -11.38
N LEU A 53 13.22 -7.08 -11.94
CA LEU A 53 14.64 -6.76 -11.78
C LEU A 53 15.02 -6.49 -10.32
N LEU A 54 14.14 -5.83 -9.56
CA LEU A 54 14.31 -5.62 -8.13
C LEU A 54 14.30 -6.95 -7.37
N ARG A 55 13.39 -7.86 -7.70
CA ARG A 55 13.32 -9.21 -7.11
C ARG A 55 14.60 -10.02 -7.38
N GLU A 56 15.11 -9.97 -8.61
CA GLU A 56 16.39 -10.61 -8.98
C GLU A 56 17.60 -9.98 -8.28
N ARG A 57 17.59 -8.66 -8.08
CA ARG A 57 18.67 -7.97 -7.35
C ARG A 57 18.62 -8.30 -5.85
N LYS A 58 17.42 -8.35 -5.24
CA LYS A 58 17.22 -8.83 -3.87
C LYS A 58 17.72 -10.27 -3.69
N ALA A 59 17.50 -11.14 -4.68
CA ALA A 59 18.03 -12.52 -4.69
C ALA A 59 19.55 -12.56 -4.57
N ARG A 60 20.23 -11.81 -5.44
CA ARG A 60 21.69 -11.74 -5.43
C ARG A 60 22.26 -11.18 -4.13
N VAL A 61 21.65 -10.13 -3.58
CA VAL A 61 22.12 -9.55 -2.32
C VAL A 61 21.99 -10.56 -1.16
N ARG A 62 20.91 -11.35 -1.14
CA ARG A 62 20.78 -12.44 -0.17
C ARG A 62 21.90 -13.48 -0.35
N ASP A 63 22.18 -13.86 -1.58
CA ASP A 63 23.15 -14.93 -1.87
C ASP A 63 24.61 -14.46 -1.68
N GLU A 64 24.93 -13.19 -1.95
CA GLU A 64 26.28 -12.62 -1.87
C GLU A 64 26.61 -12.03 -0.50
N ALA A 65 25.65 -11.36 0.16
CA ALA A 65 25.86 -10.65 1.41
C ALA A 65 25.18 -11.33 2.61
N GLY A 66 24.40 -12.39 2.40
CA GLY A 66 23.60 -13.02 3.45
C GLY A 66 22.46 -12.13 3.99
N VAL A 67 22.23 -10.96 3.36
CA VAL A 67 21.23 -9.99 3.77
C VAL A 67 19.93 -10.28 3.03
N ASP A 68 18.92 -10.73 3.76
CA ASP A 68 17.59 -10.89 3.21
C ASP A 68 16.95 -9.51 2.98
N LEU A 69 16.80 -9.13 1.70
CA LEU A 69 16.07 -7.93 1.28
C LEU A 69 14.67 -8.27 0.72
N PHE A 70 14.28 -9.56 0.76
CA PHE A 70 12.91 -10.00 0.54
C PHE A 70 12.05 -9.74 1.77
N GLY A 71 12.63 -9.84 2.98
CA GLY A 71 12.06 -9.42 4.25
C GLY A 71 12.71 -8.13 4.81
N ASN A 72 11.87 -7.13 5.06
CA ASN A 72 12.05 -5.97 5.96
C ASN A 72 13.40 -5.22 6.03
N THR A 73 13.50 -4.15 5.23
CA THR A 73 14.14 -2.92 5.71
C THR A 73 13.14 -2.15 6.56
N SER A 74 13.05 -2.47 7.86
CA SER A 74 12.86 -1.50 8.96
C SER A 74 12.68 -2.20 10.30
N THR A 75 13.80 -2.55 10.93
CA THR A 75 13.90 -2.72 12.38
C THR A 75 13.58 -1.44 13.18
N ALA A 76 13.14 -0.35 12.53
CA ALA A 76 12.72 0.90 13.17
C ALA A 76 11.19 1.11 13.25
N THR A 77 10.35 0.30 12.58
CA THR A 77 8.87 0.50 12.60
C THR A 77 8.14 -0.39 13.61
N LYS A 78 8.84 -1.34 14.23
CA LYS A 78 8.28 -2.34 15.18
C LYS A 78 7.52 -1.75 16.39
N SER A 79 7.49 -0.43 16.61
CA SER A 79 6.86 0.19 17.78
C SER A 79 5.73 1.20 17.49
N ARG A 80 5.27 1.40 16.24
CA ARG A 80 4.29 2.49 15.96
C ARG A 80 2.82 2.09 15.97
N VAL A 81 2.51 0.79 15.78
CA VAL A 81 1.14 0.33 15.64
C VAL A 81 0.75 -0.52 16.84
N THR A 82 -0.40 -0.19 17.44
CA THR A 82 -0.91 -0.83 18.66
C THR A 82 -2.28 -1.46 18.33
N PRO A 83 -2.57 -2.68 18.83
CA PRO A 83 -3.90 -3.27 18.73
C PRO A 83 -4.98 -2.34 19.26
N GLY A 84 -6.18 -2.37 18.66
CA GLY A 84 -7.31 -1.54 19.08
C GLY A 84 -7.18 -0.09 18.66
N ARG A 85 -6.49 0.19 17.55
CA ARG A 85 -6.30 1.56 17.04
C ARG A 85 -6.43 1.60 15.53
N ALA A 86 -6.83 2.78 15.05
CA ALA A 86 -6.82 3.12 13.65
C ALA A 86 -5.70 4.13 13.33
N PHE A 87 -5.07 3.94 12.18
CA PHE A 87 -3.93 4.74 11.74
C PHE A 87 -4.19 5.33 10.36
N LEU A 88 -4.12 6.65 10.26
CA LEU A 88 -4.16 7.38 9.00
C LEU A 88 -2.73 7.47 8.44
N ILE A 89 -2.50 6.95 7.24
CA ILE A 89 -1.16 6.86 6.65
C ILE A 89 -1.10 7.79 5.43
N GLU A 90 -0.58 8.99 5.66
CA GLU A 90 -0.51 10.07 4.66
C GLU A 90 0.58 9.88 3.61
N SER A 91 1.60 9.09 3.94
CA SER A 91 2.65 8.70 3.01
C SER A 91 2.17 7.71 1.93
N GLY A 92 0.89 7.30 1.99
CA GLY A 92 0.21 6.48 1.00
C GLY A 92 0.49 4.98 1.12
N MET A 93 0.08 4.25 0.07
CA MET A 93 0.04 2.79 0.03
C MET A 93 1.38 2.08 0.33
N PRO A 94 2.56 2.52 -0.17
CA PRO A 94 3.81 1.79 0.07
C PRO A 94 4.17 1.66 1.56
N VAL A 95 3.97 2.73 2.34
CA VAL A 95 4.23 2.71 3.79
C VAL A 95 3.20 1.84 4.50
N ALA A 96 1.92 1.95 4.11
CA ALA A 96 0.85 1.13 4.68
C ALA A 96 1.06 -0.38 4.44
N VAL A 97 1.53 -0.76 3.25
CA VAL A 97 1.87 -2.16 2.94
C VAL A 97 3.04 -2.66 3.82
N GLY A 98 4.06 -1.84 4.06
CA GLY A 98 5.16 -2.21 4.97
C GLY A 98 4.65 -2.51 6.39
N VAL A 99 3.85 -1.59 6.94
CA VAL A 99 3.23 -1.76 8.26
C VAL A 99 2.29 -2.98 8.31
N PHE A 100 1.51 -3.19 7.25
CA PHE A 100 0.62 -4.35 7.14
C PHE A 100 1.41 -5.65 7.15
N ASN A 101 2.50 -5.73 6.38
CA ASN A 101 3.37 -6.91 6.33
C ASN A 101 4.04 -7.19 7.68
N ASP A 102 4.48 -6.16 8.41
CA ASP A 102 5.03 -6.32 9.77
C ASP A 102 4.02 -7.00 10.73
N LEU A 103 2.73 -6.66 10.59
CA LEU A 103 1.65 -7.27 11.36
C LEU A 103 1.41 -8.72 10.94
N LEU A 104 1.41 -9.00 9.63
CA LEU A 104 1.27 -10.38 9.13
C LEU A 104 2.40 -11.29 9.63
N GLU A 105 3.65 -10.82 9.59
CA GLU A 105 4.80 -11.54 10.15
C GLU A 105 4.68 -11.76 11.66
N SER A 106 3.99 -10.85 12.36
CA SER A 106 3.70 -10.94 13.79
C SER A 106 2.49 -11.83 14.11
N GLY A 107 1.93 -12.54 13.12
CA GLY A 107 0.84 -13.48 13.29
C GLY A 107 -0.56 -12.91 13.10
N TYR A 108 -0.70 -11.71 12.55
CA TYR A 108 -2.02 -11.15 12.24
C TYR A 108 -2.60 -11.76 10.97
N GLU A 109 -3.92 -11.93 10.95
CA GLU A 109 -4.66 -12.20 9.72
C GLU A 109 -5.10 -10.89 9.06
N GLY A 110 -4.93 -10.80 7.74
CA GLY A 110 -5.10 -9.56 6.99
C GLY A 110 -6.32 -9.52 6.06
N LEU A 111 -6.99 -8.37 6.03
CA LEU A 111 -7.97 -7.98 5.02
C LEU A 111 -7.53 -6.70 4.31
N VAL A 112 -7.47 -6.74 2.99
CA VAL A 112 -7.18 -5.58 2.14
C VAL A 112 -8.41 -5.22 1.32
N ILE A 113 -8.90 -4.00 1.49
CA ILE A 113 -9.92 -3.39 0.63
C ILE A 113 -9.24 -2.24 -0.10
N SER A 114 -9.15 -2.32 -1.43
CA SER A 114 -8.45 -1.30 -2.23
C SER A 114 -9.11 -1.10 -3.58
N ARG A 115 -8.94 0.09 -4.15
CA ARG A 115 -9.35 0.41 -5.53
C ARG A 115 -8.44 -0.22 -6.56
N LYS A 116 -7.21 -0.55 -6.17
CA LYS A 116 -6.26 -1.25 -7.01
C LYS A 116 -6.74 -2.69 -7.18
N TYR A 117 -6.62 -3.19 -8.41
CA TYR A 117 -7.01 -4.55 -8.73
C TYR A 117 -6.16 -5.55 -7.91
N PRO A 118 -6.76 -6.51 -7.17
CA PRO A 118 -6.02 -7.44 -6.32
C PRO A 118 -4.91 -8.20 -7.04
N GLY A 119 -5.12 -8.56 -8.32
CA GLY A 119 -4.11 -9.23 -9.13
C GLY A 119 -2.81 -8.42 -9.31
N ASP A 120 -2.89 -7.08 -9.27
CA ASP A 120 -1.75 -6.18 -9.45
C ASP A 120 -1.02 -5.88 -8.14
N ILE A 121 -1.69 -6.04 -6.99
CA ILE A 121 -1.14 -5.64 -5.69
C ILE A 121 -0.80 -6.80 -4.78
N LYS A 122 -1.28 -8.01 -5.08
CA LYS A 122 -1.08 -9.17 -4.20
C LYS A 122 0.39 -9.48 -3.91
N GLU A 123 1.28 -9.22 -4.86
CA GLU A 123 2.71 -9.49 -4.73
C GLU A 123 3.43 -8.59 -3.72
N TYR A 124 2.79 -7.49 -3.29
CA TYR A 124 3.36 -6.60 -2.28
C TYR A 124 3.05 -7.04 -0.85
N PHE A 125 2.12 -7.99 -0.67
CA PHE A 125 1.73 -8.50 0.65
C PHE A 125 2.42 -9.82 0.95
N LEU A 126 2.78 -10.03 2.21
CA LEU A 126 3.27 -11.32 2.69
C LEU A 126 2.09 -12.28 2.90
N GLY A 127 2.30 -13.58 2.65
CA GLY A 127 1.24 -14.57 2.76
C GLY A 127 0.11 -14.38 1.73
N GLU A 128 -1.12 -14.69 2.14
CA GLU A 128 -2.32 -14.57 1.29
C GLU A 128 -3.46 -13.91 2.08
N PRO A 129 -3.39 -12.59 2.36
CA PRO A 129 -4.47 -11.90 3.05
C PRO A 129 -5.74 -11.90 2.18
N GLN A 130 -6.91 -11.83 2.82
CA GLN A 130 -8.17 -11.67 2.12
C GLN A 130 -8.17 -10.35 1.37
N MET A 131 -8.53 -10.35 0.08
CA MET A 131 -8.54 -9.13 -0.74
C MET A 131 -9.91 -8.88 -1.35
N MET A 132 -10.37 -7.63 -1.30
CA MET A 132 -11.59 -7.19 -1.95
C MET A 132 -11.33 -5.96 -2.82
N TRP A 133 -11.87 -5.99 -4.02
CA TRP A 133 -11.71 -4.91 -4.99
C TRP A 133 -12.82 -3.87 -4.83
N LEU A 134 -12.44 -2.64 -4.47
CA LEU A 134 -13.34 -1.51 -4.35
C LEU A 134 -13.60 -0.92 -5.75
N THR A 135 -14.68 -1.36 -6.40
CA THR A 135 -14.98 -1.03 -7.81
C THR A 135 -16.47 -0.84 -8.05
N ARG A 136 -16.82 0.00 -9.04
CA ARG A 136 -18.20 0.11 -9.54
C ARG A 136 -18.54 -0.95 -10.59
N GLN A 137 -17.54 -1.70 -11.06
CA GLN A 137 -17.78 -2.76 -12.01
C GLN A 137 -18.54 -3.87 -11.28
N GLU A 138 -19.83 -4.02 -11.60
CA GLU A 138 -20.58 -5.19 -11.19
C GLU A 138 -19.82 -6.41 -11.70
N GLY A 139 -19.52 -7.33 -10.78
CA GLY A 139 -18.70 -8.51 -11.07
C GLY A 139 -19.20 -9.23 -12.32
N GLY A 140 -18.56 -8.95 -13.45
CA GLY A 140 -18.69 -9.78 -14.64
C GLY A 140 -18.28 -11.20 -14.24
N ARG A 141 -18.79 -12.21 -14.95
CA ARG A 141 -18.65 -13.64 -14.62
C ARG A 141 -17.20 -14.17 -14.52
N ASP A 142 -16.18 -13.31 -14.64
CA ASP A 142 -14.76 -13.67 -14.65
C ASP A 142 -13.88 -12.81 -13.72
N VAL A 143 -14.45 -11.97 -12.84
CA VAL A 143 -13.63 -11.26 -11.84
C VAL A 143 -13.32 -12.24 -10.71
N GLY A 144 -12.14 -12.89 -10.75
CA GLY A 144 -11.69 -13.87 -9.75
C GLY A 144 -11.47 -13.35 -8.32
N TYR A 145 -12.06 -12.20 -7.96
CA TYR A 145 -11.97 -11.55 -6.66
C TYR A 145 -13.31 -10.95 -6.24
N SER A 146 -13.61 -10.99 -4.94
CA SER A 146 -14.79 -10.33 -4.36
C SER A 146 -14.75 -8.82 -4.61
N CYS A 147 -15.86 -8.26 -5.09
CA CYS A 147 -15.99 -6.85 -5.43
C CYS A 147 -16.90 -6.14 -4.42
N LEU A 148 -16.53 -4.91 -4.04
CA LEU A 148 -17.32 -4.03 -3.20
C LEU A 148 -17.57 -2.72 -3.94
N SER A 149 -18.83 -2.27 -4.00
CA SER A 149 -19.14 -0.97 -4.58
C SER A 149 -18.76 0.15 -3.61
N PRO A 150 -18.08 1.22 -4.06
CA PRO A 150 -17.79 2.39 -3.23
C PRO A 150 -19.06 3.12 -2.75
N SER A 151 -20.21 2.94 -3.42
CA SER A 151 -21.49 3.52 -2.99
C SER A 151 -22.16 2.74 -1.87
N THR A 152 -21.67 1.54 -1.54
CA THR A 152 -22.30 0.64 -0.55
C THR A 152 -21.51 0.60 0.76
N GLN A 153 -21.39 1.75 1.44
CA GLN A 153 -20.67 1.86 2.73
C GLN A 153 -21.13 0.83 3.76
N GLY A 154 -22.43 0.54 3.83
CA GLY A 154 -22.97 -0.46 4.74
C GLY A 154 -22.42 -1.87 4.50
N ILE A 155 -22.29 -2.29 3.23
CA ILE A 155 -21.72 -3.60 2.87
C ILE A 155 -20.23 -3.64 3.21
N ILE A 156 -19.50 -2.57 2.89
CA ILE A 156 -18.07 -2.44 3.21
C ILE A 156 -17.86 -2.55 4.73
N SER A 157 -18.68 -1.85 5.51
CA SER A 157 -18.66 -1.93 6.97
C SER A 157 -18.95 -3.35 7.46
N SER A 158 -20.02 -3.99 6.99
CA SER A 158 -20.36 -5.35 7.41
C SER A 158 -19.24 -6.35 7.14
N VAL A 159 -18.58 -6.24 5.99
CA VAL A 159 -17.43 -7.09 5.65
C VAL A 159 -16.25 -6.86 6.60
N ALA A 160 -15.85 -5.60 6.79
CA ALA A 160 -14.69 -5.28 7.61
C ALA A 160 -14.95 -5.61 9.09
N ILE A 161 -16.14 -5.33 9.59
CA ILE A 161 -16.56 -5.63 10.97
C ILE A 161 -16.59 -7.13 11.19
N LYS A 162 -17.22 -7.89 10.30
CA LYS A 162 -17.25 -9.36 10.40
C LYS A 162 -15.84 -9.93 10.45
N PHE A 163 -14.94 -9.46 9.59
CA PHE A 163 -13.54 -9.90 9.60
C PHE A 163 -12.83 -9.57 10.93
N MET A 164 -13.09 -8.39 11.50
CA MET A 164 -12.55 -7.99 12.80
C MET A 164 -13.09 -8.83 13.97
N GLU A 165 -14.33 -9.34 13.86
CA GLU A 165 -14.98 -10.14 14.90
C GLU A 165 -14.66 -11.65 14.82
N GLU A 166 -14.18 -12.14 13.67
CA GLU A 166 -13.90 -13.57 13.43
C GLU A 166 -12.65 -14.10 14.15
N GLY A 167 -11.89 -13.27 14.85
CA GLY A 167 -10.79 -13.74 15.69
C GLY A 167 -9.93 -12.62 16.25
N ASP A 168 -8.92 -12.99 17.02
CA ASP A 168 -7.92 -12.07 17.52
C ASP A 168 -6.87 -11.73 16.45
N HIS A 169 -6.07 -10.68 16.69
CA HIS A 169 -4.97 -10.27 15.82
C HIS A 169 -5.40 -10.03 14.36
N ARG A 170 -6.44 -9.22 14.17
CA ARG A 170 -6.93 -8.83 12.85
C ARG A 170 -6.32 -7.51 12.41
N VAL A 171 -5.91 -7.41 11.15
CA VAL A 171 -5.55 -6.15 10.50
C VAL A 171 -6.38 -5.91 9.25
N VAL A 172 -7.04 -4.77 9.20
CA VAL A 172 -7.78 -4.30 8.02
C VAL A 172 -7.02 -3.13 7.42
N MET A 173 -6.70 -3.20 6.14
CA MET A 173 -6.25 -2.04 5.37
C MET A 173 -7.35 -1.59 4.42
N PHE A 174 -7.80 -0.35 4.59
CA PHE A 174 -8.85 0.27 3.80
C PHE A 174 -8.27 1.42 2.97
N GLU A 175 -7.99 1.17 1.70
CA GLU A 175 -7.55 2.16 0.71
C GLU A 175 -8.73 2.55 -0.21
N GLY A 176 -8.95 3.85 -0.38
CA GLY A 176 -10.01 4.39 -1.24
C GLY A 176 -11.05 5.27 -0.52
N VAL A 177 -10.69 5.87 0.61
CA VAL A 177 -11.52 6.88 1.29
C VAL A 177 -11.90 8.03 0.35
N ASP A 178 -10.93 8.54 -0.42
CA ASP A 178 -11.11 9.59 -1.43
C ASP A 178 -12.09 9.16 -2.52
N TYR A 179 -12.12 7.87 -2.86
CA TYR A 179 -13.06 7.35 -3.84
C TYR A 179 -14.48 7.21 -3.30
N ILE A 180 -14.65 6.75 -2.06
CA ILE A 180 -15.97 6.79 -1.42
C ILE A 180 -16.45 8.24 -1.35
N LEU A 181 -15.60 9.17 -0.92
CA LEU A 181 -15.92 10.60 -0.87
C LEU A 181 -16.35 11.14 -2.23
N LEU A 182 -15.60 10.80 -3.29
CA LEU A 182 -15.94 11.20 -4.66
C LEU A 182 -17.29 10.64 -5.12
N GLN A 183 -17.67 9.44 -4.69
CA GLN A 183 -18.96 8.81 -5.05
C GLN A 183 -20.12 9.31 -4.21
N SER A 184 -19.93 9.55 -2.90
CA SER A 184 -20.99 10.02 -2.02
C SER A 184 -21.24 11.52 -2.17
N GLY A 185 -20.20 12.30 -2.47
CA GLY A 185 -20.23 13.77 -2.43
C GLY A 185 -20.44 14.34 -1.02
N ASP A 186 -20.41 13.50 0.02
CA ASP A 186 -20.69 13.88 1.40
C ASP A 186 -19.60 13.35 2.34
N PHE A 187 -18.76 14.26 2.81
CA PHE A 187 -17.72 13.97 3.79
C PHE A 187 -18.31 13.49 5.13
N GLN A 188 -19.47 13.99 5.56
CA GLN A 188 -20.06 13.58 6.84
C GLN A 188 -20.51 12.10 6.81
N SER A 189 -21.04 11.63 5.68
CA SER A 189 -21.28 10.21 5.45
C SER A 189 -19.98 9.39 5.54
N VAL A 190 -18.90 9.82 4.88
CA VAL A 190 -17.61 9.11 4.93
C VAL A 190 -17.01 9.10 6.35
N ALA A 191 -17.05 10.22 7.05
CA ALA A 191 -16.56 10.32 8.42
C ALA A 191 -17.33 9.38 9.36
N ARG A 192 -18.67 9.33 9.27
CA ARG A 192 -19.48 8.39 10.06
C ARG A 192 -19.14 6.93 9.75
N PHE A 193 -18.95 6.61 8.47
CA PHE A 193 -18.49 5.28 8.04
C PHE A 193 -17.14 4.91 8.68
N LEU A 194 -16.16 5.81 8.62
CA LEU A 194 -14.84 5.58 9.21
C LEU A 194 -14.90 5.49 10.74
N HIS A 195 -15.67 6.34 11.41
CA HIS A 195 -15.90 6.24 12.85
C HIS A 195 -16.45 4.86 13.23
N GLY A 196 -17.43 4.35 12.49
CA GLY A 196 -17.96 3.01 12.70
C GLY A 196 -16.87 1.93 12.61
N LEU A 197 -15.99 1.99 11.60
CA LEU A 197 -14.88 1.05 11.50
C LEU A 197 -13.86 1.19 12.64
N ILE A 198 -13.56 2.43 13.06
CA ILE A 198 -12.63 2.72 14.15
C ILE A 198 -13.15 2.17 15.47
N ASP A 199 -14.43 2.38 15.78
CA ASP A 199 -15.05 1.89 17.00
C ASP A 199 -15.00 0.35 17.09
N HIS A 200 -15.20 -0.33 15.96
CA HIS A 200 -15.07 -1.79 15.90
C HIS A 200 -13.61 -2.25 15.97
N ALA A 201 -12.68 -1.51 15.39
CA ALA A 201 -11.26 -1.82 15.56
C ALA A 201 -10.85 -1.73 17.03
N ILE A 202 -11.32 -0.72 17.76
CA ILE A 202 -11.09 -0.56 19.20
C ILE A 202 -11.71 -1.73 19.98
N SER A 203 -12.99 -2.05 19.76
CA SER A 203 -13.70 -3.07 20.54
C SER A 203 -13.16 -4.49 20.34
N THR A 204 -12.76 -4.81 19.11
CA THR A 204 -12.19 -6.13 18.75
C THR A 204 -10.67 -6.20 18.96
N ARG A 205 -10.04 -5.10 19.39
CA ARG A 205 -8.57 -4.94 19.45
C ARG A 205 -7.88 -5.16 18.09
N SER A 206 -8.59 -5.03 16.99
CA SER A 206 -8.05 -5.07 15.63
C SER A 206 -7.23 -3.82 15.31
N VAL A 207 -6.43 -3.90 14.25
CA VAL A 207 -5.71 -2.75 13.69
C VAL A 207 -6.39 -2.31 12.39
N LEU A 208 -6.69 -1.02 12.28
CA LEU A 208 -7.20 -0.42 11.04
C LEU A 208 -6.16 0.51 10.42
N LEU A 209 -5.74 0.23 9.20
CA LEU A 209 -4.82 1.06 8.42
C LEU A 209 -5.58 1.77 7.30
N ILE A 210 -5.46 3.09 7.23
CA ILE A 210 -6.17 3.93 6.27
C ILE A 210 -5.13 4.74 5.47
N PRO A 211 -4.52 4.15 4.43
CA PRO A 211 -3.66 4.92 3.53
C PRO A 211 -4.50 5.94 2.75
N ILE A 212 -4.04 7.19 2.77
CA ILE A 212 -4.65 8.29 2.00
C ILE A 212 -3.60 9.03 1.18
N ASN A 213 -4.07 9.72 0.15
CA ASN A 213 -3.33 10.80 -0.49
C ASN A 213 -3.87 12.13 0.05
N PRO A 214 -3.13 12.87 0.89
CA PRO A 214 -3.62 14.12 1.48
C PRO A 214 -4.07 15.15 0.43
N SER A 215 -3.43 15.17 -0.74
CA SER A 215 -3.78 16.08 -1.84
C SER A 215 -5.12 15.77 -2.51
N ALA A 216 -5.76 14.64 -2.19
CA ALA A 216 -7.09 14.28 -2.69
C ALA A 216 -8.24 14.87 -1.86
N PHE A 217 -7.94 15.56 -0.76
CA PHE A 217 -8.93 16.11 0.17
C PHE A 217 -8.81 17.64 0.28
N GLU A 218 -9.93 18.30 0.52
CA GLU A 218 -9.90 19.70 0.97
C GLU A 218 -9.25 19.77 2.36
N GLU A 219 -8.52 20.86 2.64
CA GLU A 219 -7.76 21.03 3.89
C GLU A 219 -8.64 20.89 5.15
N ARG A 220 -9.90 21.34 5.09
CA ARG A 220 -10.87 21.18 6.18
C ARG A 220 -11.19 19.71 6.44
N ASP A 221 -11.37 18.92 5.38
CA ASP A 221 -11.78 17.53 5.45
C ASP A 221 -10.59 16.64 5.81
N LEU A 222 -9.38 16.97 5.32
CA LEU A 222 -8.13 16.35 5.76
C LEU A 222 -7.92 16.52 7.27
N ARG A 223 -8.02 17.74 7.81
CA ARG A 223 -7.94 17.99 9.26
C ARG A 223 -8.96 17.19 10.06
N ARG A 224 -10.15 16.98 9.51
CA ARG A 224 -11.17 16.14 10.15
C ARG A 224 -10.76 14.67 10.16
N LEU A 225 -10.16 14.15 9.07
CA LEU A 225 -9.62 12.78 9.04
C LEU A 225 -8.45 12.59 10.01
N GLU A 226 -7.54 13.56 10.10
CA GLU A 226 -6.41 13.54 11.05
C GLU A 226 -6.89 13.48 12.50
N ASN A 227 -8.05 14.07 12.82
CA ASN A 227 -8.61 14.06 14.17
C ASN A 227 -9.29 12.74 14.57
N ILE A 228 -9.65 11.87 13.63
CA ILE A 228 -10.37 10.62 13.95
C ILE A 228 -9.44 9.41 14.17
N ALA A 229 -8.19 9.49 13.72
CA ALA A 229 -7.24 8.38 13.76
C ALA A 229 -5.81 8.85 14.06
N TYR A 230 -4.92 7.94 14.47
CA TYR A 230 -3.52 8.28 14.72
C TYR A 230 -2.79 8.52 13.40
N VAL A 231 -2.21 9.70 13.22
CA VAL A 231 -1.46 10.02 12.00
C VAL A 231 -0.09 9.35 12.04
N LEU A 232 0.22 8.59 10.99
CA LEU A 232 1.54 8.05 10.72
C LEU A 232 2.14 8.79 9.53
N SER A 233 2.98 9.76 9.83
CA SER A 233 3.86 10.43 8.87
C SER A 233 5.22 9.71 8.88
N ALA A 234 5.70 9.32 7.69
CA ALA A 234 7.05 8.79 7.51
C ALA A 234 8.10 9.89 7.67
#